data_AF-K7F0K0-F1
#
_entry.id   AF-K7F0K0-F1
#
_cell.length_a   1.000
_cell.length_b   1.000
_cell.length_c   1.000
_cell.angle_alpha   90.00
_cell.angle_beta   90.00
_cell.angle_gamma   90.00
#
_symmetry.space_group_name_H-M   'P 1'
#
loop_
_entity.id
_entity.type
_entity.pdbx_description
1 polymer ?
#
loop_
_entity_poly.entity_id
_entity_poly.type
_entity_poly.pdbx_seq_one_letter_code
_entity_poly.pdbx_strand_id
1 'polypeptide(L)' 'PQCYWYGLPGCPRNLSPVCGTDGRTYPNECVLCLAN' A
#
# COMPACT_ATOMS: atom_id res chain seq x y z
N PRO A 1 4.23 2.09 -8.37
CA PRO A 1 4.02 1.14 -7.24
C PRO A 1 5.34 0.49 -6.81
N GLN A 2 5.87 0.94 -5.68
CA GLN A 2 7.13 0.46 -5.11
C GLN A 2 6.91 -0.78 -4.23
N CYS A 3 6.05 -1.73 -4.65
CA CYS A 3 5.73 -2.93 -3.86
C CYS A 3 6.96 -3.79 -3.57
N TYR A 4 7.97 -3.74 -4.44
CA TYR A 4 9.24 -4.43 -4.26
C TYR A 4 10.14 -3.83 -3.17
N TRP A 5 9.87 -2.60 -2.72
CA TRP A 5 10.53 -1.97 -1.58
C TRP A 5 9.77 -2.16 -0.26
N TYR A 6 8.47 -2.46 -0.32
CA TYR A 6 7.65 -2.81 0.84
C TYR A 6 7.80 -4.27 1.30
N GLY A 7 8.85 -4.94 0.83
CA GLY A 7 9.20 -6.30 1.21
C GLY A 7 9.68 -6.41 2.66
N LEU A 8 8.71 -6.47 3.60
CA LEU A 8 8.76 -7.04 4.96
C LEU A 8 9.85 -6.50 5.92
N PRO A 9 9.54 -6.36 7.24
CA PRO A 9 8.67 -7.24 8.01
C PRO A 9 7.25 -6.71 8.30
N GLY A 10 6.87 -5.56 7.74
CA GLY A 10 5.51 -5.03 7.88
C GLY A 10 5.35 -3.65 7.25
N CYS A 11 4.10 -3.24 7.05
CA CYS A 11 3.81 -1.91 6.54
C CYS A 11 4.00 -0.85 7.63
N PRO A 12 4.64 0.31 7.30
CA PRO A 12 4.63 1.44 8.19
C PRO A 12 3.17 1.89 8.41
N ARG A 13 2.85 2.30 9.64
CA ARG A 13 1.54 2.88 9.98
C ARG A 13 1.39 4.34 9.49
N ASN A 14 2.15 4.72 8.48
CA ASN A 14 2.03 6.03 7.87
C ASN A 14 0.68 6.10 7.13
N LEU A 15 -0.03 7.21 7.31
CA LEU A 15 -1.28 7.47 6.61
C LEU A 15 -0.97 8.28 5.36
N SER A 16 -0.97 7.62 4.22
CA SER A 16 -0.71 8.22 2.90
C SER A 16 -1.70 7.60 1.91
N PRO A 17 -2.95 8.09 1.90
CA PRO A 17 -4.02 7.43 1.17
C PRO A 17 -3.73 7.41 -0.34
N VAL A 18 -3.85 6.23 -0.94
CA VAL A 18 -3.64 6.01 -2.38
C VAL A 18 -4.87 5.37 -2.99
N CYS A 19 -5.22 5.78 -4.21
CA CYS A 19 -6.30 5.17 -4.97
C CYS A 19 -5.77 3.96 -5.75
N GLY A 20 -6.30 2.77 -5.48
CA GLY A 20 -5.99 1.56 -6.21
C GLY A 20 -6.67 1.52 -7.57
N THR A 21 -6.14 0.70 -8.45
CA THR A 21 -6.73 0.44 -9.78
C THR A 21 -8.06 -0.31 -9.71
N ASP A 22 -8.35 -0.91 -8.56
CA ASP A 22 -9.63 -1.54 -8.21
C ASP A 22 -10.69 -0.51 -7.76
N GLY A 23 -10.35 0.79 -7.74
CA GLY A 23 -11.24 1.87 -7.30
C GLY A 23 -11.37 1.98 -5.78
N ARG A 24 -10.56 1.26 -4.99
CA ARG A 24 -10.55 1.38 -3.53
C ARG A 24 -9.45 2.32 -3.07
N THR A 25 -9.72 3.08 -2.01
CA THR A 25 -8.70 3.90 -1.35
C THR A 25 -8.01 3.08 -0.26
N TYR A 26 -6.70 2.98 -0.34
CA TYR A 26 -5.87 2.27 0.62
C TYR A 26 -5.16 3.28 1.53
N PRO A 27 -5.02 2.99 2.83
CA PRO A 27 -4.44 3.92 3.79
C PRO A 27 -2.95 4.21 3.54
N ASN A 28 -2.24 3.31 2.86
CA ASN A 28 -0.90 3.54 2.34
C ASN A 28 -0.59 2.62 1.16
N GLU A 29 0.46 2.95 0.43
CA GLU A 29 0.93 2.15 -0.71
C GLU A 29 1.38 0.74 -0.32
N CYS A 30 1.83 0.53 0.92
CA CYS A 30 2.16 -0.82 1.39
C CYS A 30 0.90 -1.69 1.55
N VAL A 31 -0.19 -1.14 2.10
CA VAL A 31 -1.49 -1.82 2.21
C VAL A 31 -2.11 -2.02 0.83
N LEU A 32 -1.92 -1.08 -0.11
CA LEU A 32 -2.28 -1.26 -1.52
C LEU A 32 -1.54 -2.48 -2.12
N CYS A 33 -0.24 -2.60 -1.89
CA CYS A 33 0.60 -3.72 -2.36
C CYS A 33 0.31 -5.06 -1.69
N LEU A 34 -0.26 -5.07 -0.48
CA LEU A 34 -0.73 -6.30 0.18
C LEU A 34 -2.12 -6.73 -0.33
N ALA A 35 -2.90 -5.79 -0.84
CA ALA A 35 -4.27 -6.03 -1.29
C ALA A 35 -4.38 -6.33 -2.79
N ASN A 36 -3.38 -5.93 -3.61
CA ASN A 36 -3.34 -6.13 -5.06
C ASN A 36 -2.06 -6.82 -5.50
#